data_AF-A0A7S4RKN6-F1
#
_entry.id   AF-A0A7S4RKN6-F1
#
_cell.length_a   1.000
_cell.length_b   1.000
_cell.length_c   1.000
_cell.angle_alpha   90.00
_cell.angle_beta   90.00
_cell.angle_gamma   90.00
#
_symmetry.space_group_name_H-M   'P 1'
#
loop_
_entity.id
_entity.type
_entity.pdbx_description
1 polymer ?
#
loop_
_entity_poly.entity_id
_entity_poly.type
_entity_poly.pdbx_seq_one_letter_code
_entity_poly.pdbx_strand_id
1 'polypeptide(L)'
;MQRTVTSVAAVLALLAVSAVGERTSSKLRKKSAFTVNDKVFVDGTLFTEGAAIGDNLGCHEHKGTSTFRVCGCGVRVVAHLLTECQRYKQYDEQVGMCDCSQSACDEKTLTTGYSEPFNWKAASYEITAC
;
A
#
# COMPACT_ATOMS: atom_id res chain seq x y z
N MET A 1 9.60 -22.69 -82.57
CA MET A 1 9.57 -21.22 -82.38
C MET A 1 8.47 -20.64 -83.26
N GLN A 2 7.32 -20.29 -82.68
CA GLN A 2 6.31 -19.34 -83.22
C GLN A 2 5.02 -19.44 -82.40
N ARG A 3 4.64 -18.35 -81.71
CA ARG A 3 3.38 -17.58 -81.91
C ARG A 3 3.05 -16.74 -80.67
N THR A 4 2.85 -15.47 -80.98
CA THR A 4 2.38 -14.35 -80.17
C THR A 4 0.90 -14.50 -79.77
N VAL A 5 0.51 -13.80 -78.70
CA VAL A 5 -0.58 -12.80 -78.61
C VAL A 5 -1.28 -12.83 -77.23
N THR A 6 -1.31 -11.62 -76.66
CA THR A 6 -2.01 -11.02 -75.52
C THR A 6 -3.23 -11.70 -74.91
N SER A 7 -3.35 -11.64 -73.57
CA SER A 7 -4.61 -11.26 -72.93
C SER A 7 -4.36 -10.62 -71.56
N VAL A 8 -4.83 -9.37 -71.42
CA VAL A 8 -4.92 -8.66 -70.13
C VAL A 8 -6.09 -9.25 -69.36
N ALA A 9 -5.82 -9.84 -68.21
CA ALA A 9 -6.85 -10.17 -67.23
C ALA A 9 -6.37 -9.69 -65.86
N ALA A 10 -6.87 -8.52 -65.46
CA ALA A 10 -6.82 -8.05 -64.10
C ALA A 10 -7.62 -9.03 -63.21
N VAL A 11 -6.96 -9.64 -62.23
CA VAL A 11 -7.64 -10.36 -61.16
C VAL A 11 -7.17 -9.76 -59.84
N LEU A 12 -8.00 -8.85 -59.31
CA LEU A 12 -8.03 -8.50 -57.90
C LEU A 12 -8.32 -9.77 -57.09
N ALA A 13 -7.45 -10.15 -56.16
CA ALA A 13 -7.78 -11.14 -55.14
C ALA A 13 -7.07 -10.83 -53.81
N LEU A 14 -7.84 -10.15 -52.95
CA LEU A 14 -7.86 -10.11 -51.48
C LEU A 14 -6.58 -10.49 -50.70
N LEU A 15 -5.95 -9.46 -50.13
CA LEU A 15 -5.08 -9.57 -48.95
C LEU A 15 -5.96 -9.77 -47.70
N ALA A 16 -6.09 -11.02 -47.23
CA ALA A 16 -6.63 -11.30 -45.91
C ALA A 16 -5.51 -11.21 -44.87
N VAL A 17 -5.26 -10.00 -44.35
CA VAL A 17 -4.43 -9.82 -43.15
C VAL A 17 -5.28 -10.18 -41.94
N SER A 18 -5.07 -11.37 -41.36
CA SER A 18 -5.59 -11.72 -40.05
C SER A 18 -4.84 -10.93 -38.99
N ALA A 19 -5.40 -9.77 -38.61
CA ALA A 19 -4.98 -9.03 -37.44
C ALA A 19 -5.27 -9.88 -36.18
N VAL A 20 -4.23 -10.53 -35.64
CA VAL A 20 -4.29 -11.12 -34.30
C VAL A 20 -4.38 -9.94 -33.34
N GLY A 21 -5.58 -9.64 -32.89
CA GLY A 21 -5.82 -8.65 -31.85
C GLY A 21 -5.19 -9.15 -30.55
N GLU A 22 -4.03 -8.62 -30.21
CA GLU A 22 -3.48 -8.71 -28.86
C GLU A 22 -4.48 -8.04 -27.93
N ARG A 23 -5.27 -8.86 -27.23
CA ARG A 23 -6.12 -8.43 -26.14
C ARG A 23 -5.18 -7.94 -25.04
N THR A 24 -4.83 -6.66 -25.09
CA THR A 24 -4.28 -5.97 -23.93
C THR A 24 -5.33 -6.08 -22.83
N SER A 25 -5.11 -7.04 -21.93
CA SER A 25 -5.89 -7.18 -20.72
C SER A 25 -5.66 -5.90 -19.92
N SER A 26 -6.60 -4.98 -20.04
CA SER A 26 -6.71 -3.82 -19.18
C SER A 26 -6.92 -4.36 -17.77
N LYS A 27 -5.80 -4.54 -17.05
CA LYS A 27 -5.81 -4.80 -15.61
C LYS A 27 -6.58 -3.65 -14.99
N LEU A 28 -7.84 -3.91 -14.68
CA LEU A 28 -8.70 -3.02 -13.93
C LEU A 28 -7.96 -2.72 -12.63
N ARG A 29 -7.35 -1.53 -12.52
CA ARG A 29 -6.70 -1.10 -11.28
C ARG A 29 -7.80 -1.09 -10.22
N LYS A 30 -7.77 -2.06 -9.30
CA LYS A 30 -8.59 -2.00 -8.08
C LYS A 30 -8.33 -0.63 -7.48
N LYS A 31 -9.39 0.15 -7.26
CA LYS A 31 -9.27 1.38 -6.46
C LYS A 31 -8.66 0.95 -5.12
N SER A 32 -7.50 1.51 -4.81
CA SER A 32 -6.86 1.32 -3.52
C SER A 32 -7.83 1.78 -2.42
N ALA A 33 -7.97 0.98 -1.36
CA ALA A 33 -8.70 1.39 -0.16
C ALA A 33 -8.04 2.58 0.55
N PHE A 34 -6.75 2.78 0.28
CA PHE A 34 -5.92 3.84 0.85
C PHE A 34 -5.61 4.92 -0.18
N THR A 35 -5.43 6.15 0.28
CA THR A 35 -5.09 7.34 -0.51
C THR A 35 -3.62 7.72 -0.31
N VAL A 36 -3.07 8.57 -1.17
CA VAL A 36 -1.69 9.09 -1.03
C VAL A 36 -1.47 9.91 0.26
N ASN A 37 -2.54 10.28 0.96
CA ASN A 37 -2.47 10.96 2.25
C ASN A 37 -2.36 9.99 3.42
N ASP A 38 -2.70 8.71 3.21
CA ASP A 38 -2.52 7.66 4.20
C ASP A 38 -1.05 7.25 4.22
N LYS A 39 -0.37 7.50 5.34
CA LYS A 39 1.08 7.25 5.49
C LYS A 39 1.37 6.72 6.88
N VAL A 40 2.25 5.74 6.96
CA VAL A 40 2.74 5.17 8.22
C VAL A 40 4.24 5.43 8.32
N PHE A 41 4.64 6.09 9.41
CA PHE A 41 6.03 6.33 9.76
C PHE A 41 6.36 5.58 11.05
N VAL A 42 7.48 4.87 11.02
CA VAL A 42 8.02 4.09 12.14
C VAL A 42 9.43 4.58 12.38
N ASP A 43 9.75 4.95 13.62
CA ASP A 43 11.07 5.46 14.00
C ASP A 43 11.48 6.69 13.15
N GLY A 44 10.51 7.57 12.87
CA GLY A 44 10.69 8.77 12.05
C GLY A 44 10.84 8.53 10.53
N THR A 45 10.92 7.28 10.08
CA THR A 45 11.09 6.92 8.66
C THR A 45 9.77 6.50 8.04
N LEU A 46 9.52 6.89 6.77
CA LEU A 46 8.35 6.43 6.03
C LEU A 46 8.45 4.91 5.82
N PHE A 47 7.49 4.17 6.36
CA PHE A 47 7.42 2.72 6.24
C PHE A 47 6.55 2.31 5.04
N THR A 48 5.34 2.86 4.94
CA THR A 48 4.42 2.60 3.82
C THR A 48 3.44 3.75 3.61
N GLU A 49 2.88 3.88 2.40
CA GLU A 49 1.87 4.89 2.07
C GLU A 49 0.95 4.45 0.92
N GLY A 50 -0.24 5.05 0.87
CA GLY A 50 -1.23 4.81 -0.17
C GLY A 50 -1.49 3.34 -0.45
N ALA A 51 -1.52 2.97 -1.73
CA ALA A 51 -1.87 1.61 -2.13
C ALA A 51 -0.94 0.53 -1.54
N ALA A 52 0.32 0.87 -1.22
CA ALA A 52 1.27 -0.06 -0.63
C ALA A 52 0.92 -0.44 0.82
N ILE A 53 0.05 0.33 1.50
CA ILE A 53 -0.44 -0.03 2.84
C ILE A 53 -1.15 -1.39 2.79
N GLY A 54 -1.90 -1.68 1.72
CA GLY A 54 -2.62 -2.95 1.59
C GLY A 54 -1.72 -4.19 1.63
N ASP A 55 -0.49 -4.06 1.12
CA ASP A 55 0.51 -5.14 1.13
C ASP A 55 1.24 -5.24 2.48
N ASN A 56 1.03 -4.27 3.38
CA ASN A 56 1.70 -4.16 4.68
C ASN A 56 0.70 -4.20 5.85
N LEU A 57 -0.54 -4.65 5.64
CA LEU A 57 -1.47 -4.89 6.74
C LEU A 57 -1.02 -6.07 7.59
N GLY A 58 -1.29 -6.00 8.89
CA GLY A 58 -0.93 -7.02 9.86
C GLY A 58 0.30 -6.65 10.69
N CYS A 59 0.90 -7.68 11.28
CA CYS A 59 1.94 -7.52 12.29
C CYS A 59 3.35 -7.40 11.71
N HIS A 60 4.15 -6.49 12.28
CA HIS A 60 5.54 -6.25 11.91
C HIS A 60 6.44 -6.25 13.14
N GLU A 61 7.56 -6.96 13.07
CA GLU A 61 8.61 -6.92 14.08
C GLU A 61 9.46 -5.65 13.98
N HIS A 62 9.96 -5.18 15.11
CA HIS A 62 10.87 -4.05 15.19
C HIS A 62 11.95 -4.26 16.26
N LYS A 63 13.14 -3.68 16.07
CA LYS A 63 14.24 -3.75 17.06
C LYS A 63 14.01 -2.94 18.33
N GLY A 64 12.82 -2.34 18.50
CA GLY A 64 12.52 -1.38 19.57
C GLY A 64 12.49 0.07 19.07
N THR A 65 11.31 0.68 19.00
CA THR A 65 11.14 2.14 18.81
C THR A 65 10.04 2.68 19.73
N SER A 66 10.10 3.97 20.02
CA SER A 66 9.08 4.66 20.81
C SER A 66 8.27 5.64 19.97
N THR A 67 8.58 5.82 18.68
CA THR A 67 8.01 6.93 17.90
C THR A 67 7.28 6.42 16.67
N PHE A 68 6.01 6.79 16.57
CA PHE A 68 5.14 6.44 15.47
C PHE A 68 4.39 7.68 15.01
N ARG A 69 4.23 7.81 13.70
CA ARG A 69 3.37 8.85 13.11
C ARG A 69 2.52 8.25 12.02
N VAL A 70 1.22 8.49 12.08
CA VAL A 70 0.25 8.01 11.09
C VAL A 70 -0.52 9.20 10.54
N CYS A 71 -0.52 9.34 9.23
CA CYS A 71 -1.27 10.35 8.50
C CYS A 71 -2.44 9.72 7.78
N GLY A 72 -3.49 10.52 7.55
CA GLY A 72 -4.70 10.08 6.87
C GLY A 72 -5.68 9.40 7.82
N CYS A 73 -6.77 8.89 7.25
CA CYS A 73 -7.88 8.32 7.99
C CYS A 73 -8.17 6.86 7.63
N GLY A 74 -7.53 6.32 6.59
CA GLY A 74 -7.73 4.95 6.15
C GLY A 74 -6.86 3.92 6.88
N VAL A 75 -5.91 4.37 7.71
CA VAL A 75 -4.96 3.47 8.38
C VAL A 75 -4.69 3.92 9.81
N ARG A 76 -4.41 2.95 10.69
CA ARG A 76 -3.87 3.15 12.03
C ARG A 76 -2.82 2.10 12.35
N VAL A 77 -2.00 2.40 13.35
CA VAL A 77 -1.00 1.51 13.93
C VAL A 77 -1.35 1.19 15.37
N VAL A 78 -1.15 -0.04 15.80
CA VAL A 78 -1.13 -0.41 17.22
C VAL A 78 0.28 -0.87 17.55
N ALA A 79 0.98 -0.14 18.42
CA ALA A 79 2.32 -0.48 18.87
C ALA A 79 2.25 -1.40 20.10
N HIS A 80 3.07 -2.45 20.11
CA HIS A 80 3.07 -3.48 21.14
C HIS A 80 4.45 -3.60 21.79
N LEU A 81 4.49 -3.71 23.13
CA LEU A 81 5.75 -3.95 23.84
C LEU A 81 6.42 -5.26 23.45
N LEU A 82 5.62 -6.30 23.24
CA LEU A 82 6.08 -7.66 22.95
C LEU A 82 6.23 -7.86 21.44
N THR A 83 6.94 -8.92 21.05
CA THR A 83 7.02 -9.38 19.65
C THR A 83 5.68 -10.00 19.22
N GLU A 84 5.53 -10.23 17.92
CA GLU A 84 4.37 -10.91 17.30
C GLU A 84 3.02 -10.24 17.59
N CYS A 85 3.03 -8.92 17.82
CA CYS A 85 1.86 -8.11 18.14
C CYS A 85 1.05 -8.66 19.32
N GLN A 86 1.74 -9.27 20.28
CA GLN A 86 1.11 -9.75 21.50
C GLN A 86 0.71 -8.58 22.39
N ARG A 87 -0.55 -8.60 22.82
CA ARG A 87 -1.11 -7.59 23.73
C ARG A 87 -0.47 -7.68 25.10
N TYR A 88 -0.17 -6.54 25.71
CA TYR A 88 0.42 -6.49 27.03
C TYR A 88 -0.03 -5.27 27.84
N LYS A 89 -1.13 -5.43 28.58
CA LYS A 89 -1.64 -4.47 29.58
C LYS A 89 -1.71 -3.04 29.02
N GLN A 90 -1.02 -2.08 29.64
CA GLN A 90 -0.97 -0.68 29.24
C GLN A 90 0.04 -0.38 28.12
N TYR A 91 0.75 -1.38 27.59
CA TYR A 91 1.78 -1.20 26.56
C TYR A 91 1.31 -1.62 25.17
N ASP A 92 0.05 -1.29 24.90
CA ASP A 92 -0.60 -1.36 23.60
C ASP A 92 -1.11 0.04 23.29
N GLU A 93 -0.48 0.73 22.35
CA GLU A 93 -0.81 2.13 22.04
C GLU A 93 -1.26 2.27 20.59
N GLN A 94 -2.44 2.84 20.38
CA GLN A 94 -2.95 3.15 19.05
C GLN A 94 -2.46 4.51 18.58
N VAL A 95 -2.04 4.58 17.33
CA VAL A 95 -1.60 5.79 16.62
C VAL A 95 -2.34 5.90 15.29
N GLY A 96 -2.94 7.05 15.02
CA GLY A 96 -3.85 7.27 13.91
C GLY A 96 -5.30 7.33 14.39
N MET A 97 -6.05 8.30 13.86
CA MET A 97 -7.37 8.65 14.40
C MET A 97 -8.53 7.90 13.74
N CYS A 98 -8.31 7.26 12.59
CA CYS A 98 -9.38 6.68 11.76
C CYS A 98 -10.57 7.65 11.49
N ASP A 99 -10.29 8.95 11.46
CA ASP A 99 -11.31 9.98 11.36
C ASP A 99 -11.02 10.88 10.15
N CYS A 100 -11.81 10.70 9.09
CA CYS A 100 -11.64 11.47 7.84
C CYS A 100 -12.10 12.92 7.94
N SER A 101 -12.68 13.35 9.06
CA SER A 101 -12.94 14.77 9.31
C SER A 101 -11.67 15.52 9.77
N GLN A 102 -10.64 14.78 10.20
CA GLN A 102 -9.35 15.32 10.62
C GLN A 102 -8.28 15.03 9.56
N SER A 103 -7.54 16.06 9.15
CA SER A 103 -6.50 15.97 8.12
C SER A 103 -5.08 15.95 8.68
N ALA A 104 -4.92 16.11 10.00
CA ALA A 104 -3.62 16.11 10.66
C ALA A 104 -3.09 14.68 10.81
N CYS A 105 -1.76 14.54 10.81
CA CYS A 105 -1.14 13.28 11.23
C CYS A 105 -1.20 13.17 12.75
N ASP A 106 -1.48 11.97 13.25
CA ASP A 106 -1.30 11.63 14.65
C ASP A 106 0.13 11.17 14.87
N GLU A 107 0.85 11.85 15.77
CA GLU A 107 2.22 11.51 16.14
C GLU A 107 2.26 11.22 17.63
N LYS A 108 2.80 10.05 17.98
CA LYS A 108 2.92 9.64 19.37
C LYS A 108 4.33 9.17 19.67
N THR A 109 4.82 9.60 20.84
CA THR A 109 5.92 8.96 21.53
C THR A 109 5.33 8.08 22.64
N LEU A 110 5.73 6.81 22.65
CA LEU A 110 5.28 5.79 23.59
C LEU A 110 5.85 6.06 24.98
N THR A 111 5.08 6.77 25.81
CA THR A 111 5.47 7.19 27.15
C THR A 111 4.55 6.58 28.20
N THR A 112 5.10 6.20 29.35
CA THR A 112 4.32 5.77 30.53
C THR A 112 5.02 6.21 31.81
N GLY A 113 4.37 6.03 32.96
CA GLY A 113 4.87 6.42 34.28
C GLY A 113 4.13 7.63 34.85
N TYR A 114 4.02 7.67 36.18
CA TYR A 114 3.27 8.72 36.90
C TYR A 114 4.18 9.86 37.37
N SER A 115 5.15 9.56 38.24
CA SER A 115 6.04 10.57 38.84
C SER A 115 7.26 10.91 37.96
N GLU A 116 7.76 9.93 37.22
CA GLU A 116 8.88 10.08 36.28
C GLU A 116 8.54 9.34 34.99
N PRO A 117 7.98 10.05 33.99
CA PRO A 117 7.63 9.44 32.71
C PRO A 117 8.86 8.93 31.97
N PHE A 118 8.76 7.75 31.36
CA PHE A 118 9.79 7.18 30.51
C PHE A 118 9.21 6.67 29.20
N ASN A 119 10.04 6.64 28.17
CA ASN A 119 9.67 6.09 26.89
C ASN A 119 9.91 4.58 26.88
N TRP A 120 8.87 3.82 26.58
CA TRP A 120 8.98 2.38 26.36
C TRP A 120 9.13 2.09 24.86
N LYS A 121 9.77 0.97 24.53
CA LYS A 121 10.08 0.62 23.14
C LYS A 121 9.18 -0.53 22.70
N ALA A 122 8.40 -0.30 21.66
CA ALA A 122 7.62 -1.35 21.02
C ALA A 122 8.54 -2.31 20.26
N ALA A 123 8.40 -3.61 20.53
CA ALA A 123 9.11 -4.68 19.81
C ALA A 123 8.34 -5.13 18.56
N SER A 124 7.05 -4.84 18.47
CA SER A 124 6.26 -5.05 17.25
C SER A 124 5.17 -3.99 17.11
N TYR A 125 4.61 -3.88 15.91
CA TYR A 125 3.47 -3.00 15.63
C TYR A 125 2.55 -3.63 14.57
N GLU A 126 1.25 -3.44 14.74
CA GLU A 126 0.24 -3.91 13.82
C GLU A 126 -0.31 -2.75 12.99
N ILE A 127 -0.23 -2.86 11.66
CA ILE A 127 -0.89 -1.93 10.74
C ILE A 127 -2.28 -2.48 10.43
N THR A 128 -3.31 -1.69 10.73
CA THR A 128 -4.70 -2.07 10.45
C THR A 128 -5.40 -1.01 9.62
N ALA A 129 -6.29 -1.46 8.75
CA ALA A 129 -7.19 -0.56 8.05
C ALA A 129 -8.17 0.06 9.05
N CYS A 130 -8.48 1.33 8.80
CA CYS A 130 -9.72 1.95 9.22
C CYS A 130 -10.76 1.71 8.11
#